data_AF-A0A1V2Q5F0-F1
#
_entry.id   AF-A0A1V2Q5F0-F1
#
_cell.length_a   1.000
_cell.length_b   1.000
_cell.length_c   1.000
_cell.angle_alpha   90.00
_cell.angle_beta   90.00
_cell.angle_gamma   90.00
#
_symmetry.space_group_name_H-M   'P 1'
#
loop_
_entity.id
_entity.type
_entity.pdbx_description
1 polymer ?
#
loop_
_entity_poly.entity_id
_entity_poly.type
_entity_poly.pdbx_seq_one_letter_code
_entity_poly.pdbx_strand_id
1 'polypeptide(L)'
;MSATVSTLEEVAFPELKDLTRKLMADEPSEILQLRSGSLTAAPGSYDQYFTTWDFANGIVRDYSMNLYQLVRMAHDESLPVENVLTVFKTWDPIYSTFLGYSGFPMLAEYAARIREPVDSREELVDRLTTFTEYVNRLTAWSHHYFPWHVGEHYRYDAGELALREEYSPAPVAAERNGSRRVPIRLRWEPLGLEVDAELACDLNEQLCGDFIRSLPFTVLQDHAMVSGESMYAWAPLVSVAPTPVTERICDAPPGRLRFSQATGNKLIVQYGPTTETLSAPVLGQVVDKHVDRLPEVGKAVWESTFRSKELIWISVDRL
;
A
#
# COMPACT_ATOMS: atom_id res chain seq x y z
N MET A 1 -4.32 48.68 2.78
CA MET A 1 -3.54 47.63 3.45
C MET A 1 -4.16 46.30 3.06
N SER A 2 -3.59 45.67 2.03
CA SER A 2 -4.03 44.36 1.54
C SER A 2 -3.28 43.31 2.36
N ALA A 3 -4.01 42.53 3.15
CA ALA A 3 -3.47 41.35 3.80
C ALA A 3 -3.32 40.27 2.73
N THR A 4 -2.07 39.96 2.39
CA THR A 4 -1.67 38.81 1.61
C THR A 4 -2.19 37.54 2.26
N VAL A 5 -3.04 36.82 1.52
CA VAL A 5 -3.36 35.41 1.77
C VAL A 5 -2.05 34.63 1.62
N SER A 6 -1.50 34.20 2.75
CA SER A 6 -0.35 33.30 2.82
C SER A 6 -0.72 32.19 3.79
N THR A 7 -1.03 31.01 3.26
CA THR A 7 -0.70 29.71 3.86
C THR A 7 -0.88 28.66 2.76
N LEU A 8 0.12 28.53 1.89
CA LEU A 8 0.48 27.18 1.47
C LEU A 8 0.94 26.52 2.76
N GLU A 9 0.24 25.50 3.25
CA GLU A 9 0.70 24.72 4.41
C GLU A 9 2.13 24.28 4.12
N GLU A 10 3.07 24.66 4.98
CA GLU A 10 4.47 24.24 4.84
C GLU A 10 4.54 22.74 5.10
N VAL A 11 4.56 21.96 4.02
CA VAL A 11 4.71 20.51 4.07
C VAL A 11 6.13 20.16 4.52
N ALA A 12 6.24 19.31 5.53
CA ALA A 12 7.48 18.76 6.03
C ALA A 12 8.18 17.95 4.93
N PHE A 13 9.49 18.16 4.78
CA PHE A 13 10.32 17.48 3.78
C PHE A 13 9.77 17.62 2.34
N PRO A 14 9.61 18.84 1.82
CA PRO A 14 9.07 19.07 0.48
C PRO A 14 9.88 18.32 -0.61
N GLU A 15 11.18 18.18 -0.41
CA GLU A 15 12.08 17.42 -1.28
C GLU A 15 11.75 15.91 -1.30
N LEU A 16 11.34 15.34 -0.16
CA LEU A 16 10.93 13.93 -0.05
C LEU A 16 9.55 13.73 -0.68
N LYS A 17 8.66 14.71 -0.54
CA LYS A 17 7.35 14.71 -1.20
C LYS A 17 7.49 14.76 -2.72
N ASP A 18 8.38 15.63 -3.23
CA ASP A 18 8.71 15.71 -4.66
C ASP A 18 9.29 14.40 -5.18
N LEU A 19 10.20 13.78 -4.43
CA LEU A 19 10.74 12.46 -4.76
C LEU A 19 9.64 11.40 -4.80
N THR A 20 8.83 11.31 -3.73
CA THR A 20 7.72 10.34 -3.63
C THR A 20 6.77 10.44 -4.81
N ARG A 21 6.50 11.65 -5.32
CA ARG A 21 5.71 11.86 -6.54
C ARG A 21 6.39 11.31 -7.79
N LYS A 22 7.71 11.50 -7.97
CA LYS A 22 8.45 10.91 -9.10
C LYS A 22 8.41 9.38 -9.08
N LEU A 23 8.51 8.80 -7.88
CA LEU A 23 8.43 7.36 -7.69
C LEU A 23 7.05 6.77 -8.03
N MET A 24 6.02 7.58 -8.33
CA MET A 24 4.77 7.10 -8.89
C MET A 24 4.86 6.67 -10.35
N ALA A 25 5.95 7.03 -11.05
CA ALA A 25 6.17 6.68 -12.45
C ALA A 25 7.50 5.93 -12.66
N ASP A 26 8.52 6.26 -11.86
CA ASP A 26 9.89 5.79 -12.06
C ASP A 26 10.34 4.84 -10.95
N GLU A 27 11.06 3.78 -11.34
CA GLU A 27 11.71 2.88 -10.38
C GLU A 27 12.76 3.63 -9.54
N PRO A 28 12.75 3.50 -8.19
CA PRO A 28 13.79 4.07 -7.34
C PRO A 28 15.15 3.42 -7.61
N SER A 29 16.21 4.23 -7.69
CA SER A 29 17.57 3.72 -7.89
C SER A 29 18.02 2.76 -6.78
N GLU A 30 17.56 2.99 -5.54
CA GLU A 30 17.81 2.10 -4.39
C GLU A 30 17.26 0.68 -4.64
N ILE A 31 16.06 0.58 -5.19
CA ILE A 31 15.44 -0.72 -5.56
C ILE A 31 16.19 -1.36 -6.72
N LEU A 32 16.51 -0.60 -7.76
CA LEU A 32 17.26 -1.10 -8.90
C LEU A 32 18.60 -1.71 -8.46
N GLN A 33 19.37 -0.98 -7.65
CA GLN A 33 20.67 -1.43 -7.18
C GLN A 33 20.57 -2.69 -6.30
N LEU A 34 19.56 -2.75 -5.44
CA LEU A 34 19.28 -3.93 -4.60
C LEU A 34 18.98 -5.16 -5.48
N ARG A 35 18.05 -5.05 -6.44
CA ARG A 35 17.64 -6.19 -7.27
C ARG A 35 18.66 -6.58 -8.34
N SER A 36 19.58 -5.69 -8.70
CA SER A 36 20.68 -5.99 -9.65
C SER A 36 21.98 -6.40 -8.95
N GLY A 37 22.00 -6.45 -7.61
CA GLY A 37 23.20 -6.80 -6.84
C GLY A 37 24.35 -5.79 -6.97
N SER A 38 24.04 -4.53 -7.25
CA SER A 38 25.06 -3.48 -7.49
C SER A 38 25.24 -2.52 -6.30
N LEU A 39 24.80 -2.92 -5.10
CA LEU A 39 25.00 -2.17 -3.87
C LEU A 39 26.49 -2.05 -3.54
N THR A 40 26.96 -0.83 -3.27
CA THR A 40 28.39 -0.56 -3.03
C THR A 40 28.93 -1.26 -1.79
N ALA A 41 28.13 -1.39 -0.73
CA ALA A 41 28.53 -2.09 0.50
C ALA A 41 28.60 -3.62 0.33
N ALA A 42 28.11 -4.16 -0.80
CA ALA A 42 28.00 -5.58 -1.10
C ALA A 42 27.49 -6.44 0.09
N PRO A 43 26.38 -6.05 0.77
CA PRO A 43 25.83 -6.83 1.86
C PRO A 43 25.39 -8.21 1.38
N GLY A 44 25.73 -9.24 2.14
CA GLY A 44 25.28 -10.62 1.91
C GLY A 44 26.38 -11.65 2.15
N SER A 45 26.02 -12.75 2.81
CA SER A 45 27.00 -13.79 3.14
C SER A 45 27.37 -14.60 1.90
N TYR A 46 28.64 -15.00 1.80
CA TYR A 46 29.16 -15.86 0.71
C TYR A 46 28.94 -15.29 -0.70
N ASP A 47 29.25 -14.00 -0.89
CA ASP A 47 29.30 -13.33 -2.20
C ASP A 47 27.98 -13.37 -3.01
N GLN A 48 26.83 -13.34 -2.34
CA GLN A 48 25.51 -13.24 -2.97
C GLN A 48 24.66 -12.12 -2.35
N TYR A 49 23.71 -11.57 -3.11
CA TYR A 49 22.82 -10.48 -2.67
C TYR A 49 21.36 -10.89 -2.46
N PHE A 50 21.00 -12.14 -2.77
CA PHE A 50 19.62 -12.63 -2.66
C PHE A 50 19.10 -12.53 -1.22
N THR A 51 19.88 -12.94 -0.23
CA THR A 51 19.44 -12.83 1.17
C THR A 51 19.30 -11.38 1.60
N THR A 52 20.15 -10.47 1.12
CA THR A 52 19.98 -9.04 1.40
C THR A 52 18.67 -8.55 0.81
N TRP A 53 18.36 -8.93 -0.43
CA TRP A 53 17.10 -8.57 -1.10
C TRP A 53 15.86 -9.12 -0.38
N ASP A 54 15.90 -10.38 0.06
CA ASP A 54 14.85 -11.00 0.88
C ASP A 54 14.58 -10.25 2.18
N PHE A 55 15.63 -10.00 2.97
CA PHE A 55 15.51 -9.27 4.21
C PHE A 55 15.04 -7.83 3.98
N ALA A 56 15.61 -7.13 3.02
CA ALA A 56 15.22 -5.76 2.65
C ALA A 56 13.73 -5.68 2.27
N ASN A 57 13.26 -6.61 1.43
CA ASN A 57 11.86 -6.66 1.00
C ASN A 57 10.89 -6.93 2.15
N GLY A 58 11.22 -7.88 3.04
CA GLY A 58 10.42 -8.16 4.22
C GLY A 58 10.39 -6.98 5.20
N ILE A 59 11.56 -6.41 5.50
CA ILE A 59 11.71 -5.36 6.51
C ILE A 59 11.13 -4.03 6.04
N VAL A 60 11.26 -3.64 4.77
CA VAL A 60 10.66 -2.38 4.28
C VAL A 60 9.13 -2.44 4.34
N ARG A 61 8.54 -3.61 4.05
CA ARG A 61 7.09 -3.83 4.18
C ARG A 61 6.65 -3.71 5.63
N ASP A 62 7.35 -4.39 6.54
CA ASP A 62 7.03 -4.34 7.97
C ASP A 62 7.21 -2.93 8.55
N TYR A 63 8.25 -2.21 8.11
CA TYR A 63 8.50 -0.83 8.49
C TYR A 63 7.37 0.11 8.06
N SER A 64 6.92 0.01 6.80
CA SER A 64 5.74 0.72 6.29
C SER A 64 4.49 0.49 7.16
N MET A 65 4.25 -0.75 7.57
CA MET A 65 3.10 -1.12 8.41
C MET A 65 3.18 -0.51 9.81
N ASN A 66 4.36 -0.52 10.42
CA ASN A 66 4.57 0.05 11.75
C ASN A 66 4.58 1.59 11.75
N LEU A 67 5.12 2.21 10.69
CA LEU A 67 5.04 3.65 10.49
C LEU A 67 3.59 4.12 10.42
N TYR A 68 2.71 3.41 9.72
CA TYR A 68 1.29 3.75 9.72
C TYR A 68 0.66 3.73 11.12
N GLN A 69 0.99 2.73 11.96
CA GLN A 69 0.48 2.73 13.34
C GLN A 69 0.98 3.95 14.12
N LEU A 70 2.21 4.37 13.87
CA LEU A 70 2.76 5.58 14.47
C LEU A 70 2.06 6.84 13.98
N VAL A 71 1.70 6.94 12.68
CA VAL A 71 0.88 8.04 12.16
C VAL A 71 -0.46 8.09 12.91
N ARG A 72 -1.13 6.94 13.09
CA ARG A 72 -2.38 6.89 13.86
C ARG A 72 -2.21 7.37 15.30
N MET A 73 -1.14 6.95 15.97
CA MET A 73 -0.82 7.42 17.33
C MET A 73 -0.55 8.93 17.37
N ALA A 74 0.11 9.48 16.35
CA ALA A 74 0.38 10.91 16.25
C ALA A 74 -0.92 11.75 16.11
N HIS A 75 -1.96 11.19 15.48
CA HIS A 75 -3.30 11.80 15.41
C HIS A 75 -4.13 11.65 16.70
N ASP A 76 -3.74 10.78 17.63
CA ASP A 76 -4.47 10.62 18.89
C ASP A 76 -4.08 11.73 19.86
N GLU A 77 -5.00 12.69 20.05
CA GLU A 77 -4.81 13.83 20.95
C GLU A 77 -4.62 13.43 22.42
N SER A 78 -5.04 12.22 22.81
CA SER A 78 -4.85 11.70 24.16
C SER A 78 -3.41 11.26 24.46
N LEU A 79 -2.58 11.07 23.42
CA LEU A 79 -1.18 10.69 23.54
C LEU A 79 -0.25 11.90 23.39
N PRO A 80 0.55 12.26 24.40
CA PRO A 80 1.54 13.33 24.25
C PRO A 80 2.55 13.07 23.12
N VAL A 81 2.95 14.13 22.40
CA VAL A 81 3.84 14.06 21.23
C VAL A 81 5.18 13.40 21.57
N GLU A 82 5.72 13.70 22.75
CA GLU A 82 6.95 13.13 23.28
C GLU A 82 6.86 11.62 23.51
N ASN A 83 5.67 11.10 23.84
CA ASN A 83 5.46 9.67 24.01
C ASN A 83 5.46 8.95 22.66
N VAL A 84 4.81 9.54 21.64
CA VAL A 84 4.83 9.01 20.27
C VAL A 84 6.26 8.99 19.73
N LEU A 85 7.02 10.07 19.90
CA LEU A 85 8.44 10.12 19.54
C LEU A 85 9.30 9.12 20.32
N THR A 86 9.03 8.91 21.60
CA THR A 86 9.74 7.92 22.42
C THR A 86 9.51 6.51 21.89
N VAL A 87 8.28 6.17 21.52
CA VAL A 87 7.95 4.90 20.87
C VAL A 87 8.74 4.76 19.58
N PHE A 88 8.70 5.75 18.68
CA PHE A 88 9.45 5.71 17.42
C PHE A 88 10.94 5.47 17.63
N LYS A 89 11.59 6.26 18.50
CA LYS A 89 13.01 6.16 18.83
C LYS A 89 13.42 4.79 19.37
N THR A 90 12.49 4.05 19.97
CA THR A 90 12.76 2.74 20.57
C THR A 90 12.94 1.66 19.51
N TRP A 91 12.09 1.62 18.48
CA TRP A 91 12.10 0.53 17.50
C TRP A 91 12.73 0.91 16.16
N ASP A 92 12.63 2.18 15.75
CA ASP A 92 13.10 2.65 14.45
C ASP A 92 14.57 2.33 14.14
N PRO A 93 15.54 2.50 15.07
CA PRO A 93 16.95 2.25 14.75
C PRO A 93 17.24 0.84 14.24
N ILE A 94 16.47 -0.17 14.65
CA ILE A 94 16.60 -1.56 14.17
C ILE A 94 16.21 -1.65 12.69
N TYR A 95 15.16 -0.93 12.28
CA TYR A 95 14.71 -0.89 10.90
C TYR A 95 15.59 0.02 10.05
N SER A 96 15.66 1.31 10.38
CA SER A 96 16.28 2.32 9.53
C SER A 96 17.78 2.11 9.37
N THR A 97 18.49 1.67 10.42
CA THR A 97 19.93 1.41 10.31
C THR A 97 20.21 0.19 9.42
N PHE A 98 19.42 -0.89 9.57
CA PHE A 98 19.57 -2.09 8.74
C PHE A 98 19.17 -1.80 7.28
N LEU A 99 18.06 -1.11 7.04
CA LEU A 99 17.62 -0.72 5.70
C LEU A 99 18.63 0.22 5.05
N GLY A 100 19.21 1.17 5.80
CA GLY A 100 20.30 2.02 5.32
C GLY A 100 21.51 1.24 4.83
N TYR A 101 21.95 0.25 5.61
CA TYR A 101 23.04 -0.67 5.21
C TYR A 101 22.67 -1.57 4.02
N SER A 102 21.41 -2.02 3.94
CA SER A 102 20.92 -2.98 2.94
C SER A 102 20.37 -2.35 1.66
N GLY A 103 20.55 -1.04 1.46
CA GLY A 103 20.30 -0.39 0.16
C GLY A 103 19.34 0.80 0.17
N PHE A 104 18.88 1.24 1.33
CA PHE A 104 17.98 2.40 1.49
C PHE A 104 18.60 3.53 2.34
N PRO A 105 19.76 4.08 1.95
CA PRO A 105 20.41 5.15 2.71
C PRO A 105 19.52 6.38 2.90
N MET A 106 18.68 6.73 1.92
CA MET A 106 17.79 7.89 2.03
C MET A 106 16.69 7.64 3.06
N LEU A 107 16.11 6.44 3.09
CA LEU A 107 15.15 6.05 4.13
C LEU A 107 15.77 6.22 5.53
N ALA A 108 17.02 5.76 5.70
CA ALA A 108 17.72 5.86 6.97
C ALA A 108 17.99 7.32 7.39
N GLU A 109 18.32 8.19 6.44
CA GLU A 109 18.51 9.63 6.66
C GLU A 109 17.22 10.30 7.15
N TYR A 110 16.09 10.08 6.46
CA TYR A 110 14.81 10.69 6.87
C TYR A 110 14.28 10.11 8.18
N ALA A 111 14.46 8.82 8.44
CA ALA A 111 14.15 8.24 9.73
C ALA A 111 14.91 8.97 10.86
N ALA A 112 16.20 9.29 10.66
CA ALA A 112 16.96 10.08 11.61
C ALA A 112 16.38 11.49 11.82
N ARG A 113 15.99 12.18 10.76
CA ARG A 113 15.36 13.51 10.83
C ARG A 113 14.03 13.50 11.58
N ILE A 114 13.25 12.42 11.47
CA ILE A 114 11.96 12.28 12.18
C ILE A 114 12.16 12.03 13.68
N ARG A 115 13.27 11.37 14.06
CA ARG A 115 13.60 11.19 15.49
C ARG A 115 13.94 12.52 16.18
N GLU A 116 14.24 13.59 15.45
CA GLU A 116 14.48 14.88 16.08
C GLU A 116 13.21 15.41 16.78
N PRO A 117 13.34 16.15 17.89
CA PRO A 117 12.21 16.81 18.53
C PRO A 117 11.41 17.67 17.54
N VAL A 118 10.12 17.81 17.82
CA VAL A 118 9.16 18.67 17.09
C VAL A 118 8.52 19.64 18.06
N ASP A 119 8.10 20.80 17.56
CA ASP A 119 7.49 21.85 18.37
C ASP A 119 5.97 21.65 18.52
N SER A 120 5.35 20.90 17.60
CA SER A 120 3.90 20.66 17.60
C SER A 120 3.49 19.26 17.12
N ARG A 121 2.23 18.89 17.42
CA ARG A 121 1.63 17.65 16.92
C ARG A 121 1.48 17.67 15.40
N GLU A 122 1.07 18.82 14.85
CA GLU A 122 0.88 19.02 13.41
C GLU A 122 2.18 18.75 12.67
N GLU A 123 3.30 19.27 13.17
CA GLU A 123 4.62 19.00 12.61
C GLU A 123 4.99 17.51 12.64
N LEU A 124 4.74 16.82 13.77
CA LEU A 124 5.00 15.38 13.87
C LEU A 124 4.14 14.58 12.89
N VAL A 125 2.84 14.88 12.83
CA VAL A 125 1.89 14.24 11.91
C VAL A 125 2.35 14.41 10.47
N ASP A 126 2.75 15.62 10.09
CA ASP A 126 3.16 15.91 8.72
C ASP A 126 4.49 15.23 8.34
N ARG A 127 5.50 15.28 9.23
CA ARG A 127 6.77 14.55 9.06
C ARG A 127 6.54 13.04 8.90
N LEU A 128 5.73 12.45 9.78
CA LEU A 128 5.44 11.00 9.76
C LEU A 128 4.60 10.59 8.55
N THR A 129 3.62 11.40 8.18
CA THR A 129 2.76 11.14 7.01
C THR A 129 3.57 11.18 5.73
N THR A 130 4.37 12.23 5.52
CA THR A 130 5.23 12.37 4.35
C THR A 130 6.24 11.24 4.24
N PHE A 131 6.83 10.81 5.36
CA PHE A 131 7.74 9.67 5.37
C PHE A 131 7.03 8.33 5.12
N THR A 132 5.85 8.13 5.71
CA THR A 132 5.06 6.92 5.50
C THR A 132 4.66 6.75 4.03
N GLU A 133 4.29 7.84 3.34
CA GLU A 133 4.03 7.82 1.91
C GLU A 133 5.28 7.40 1.09
N TYR A 134 6.45 7.94 1.43
CA TYR A 134 7.71 7.56 0.80
C TYR A 134 8.01 6.06 0.97
N VAL A 135 7.93 5.56 2.21
CA VAL A 135 8.22 4.15 2.51
C VAL A 135 7.16 3.21 1.91
N ASN A 136 5.90 3.63 1.86
CA ASN A 136 4.84 2.91 1.12
C ASN A 136 5.22 2.77 -0.36
N ARG A 137 5.74 3.83 -0.98
CA ARG A 137 6.14 3.79 -2.39
C ARG A 137 7.35 2.89 -2.61
N LEU A 138 8.36 2.94 -1.74
CA LEU A 138 9.48 1.99 -1.78
C LEU A 138 9.00 0.54 -1.62
N THR A 139 8.04 0.31 -0.74
CA THR A 139 7.45 -1.02 -0.51
C THR A 139 6.75 -1.54 -1.76
N ALA A 140 6.03 -0.68 -2.49
CA ALA A 140 5.39 -1.05 -3.76
C ALA A 140 6.43 -1.56 -4.78
N TRP A 141 7.49 -0.79 -5.01
CA TRP A 141 8.56 -1.18 -5.93
C TRP A 141 9.33 -2.41 -5.49
N SER A 142 9.64 -2.51 -4.19
CA SER A 142 10.28 -3.69 -3.61
C SER A 142 9.44 -4.94 -3.83
N HIS A 143 8.13 -4.86 -3.53
CA HIS A 143 7.20 -5.95 -3.70
C HIS A 143 7.10 -6.39 -5.17
N HIS A 144 6.96 -5.44 -6.09
CA HIS A 144 6.85 -5.74 -7.52
C HIS A 144 8.06 -6.54 -8.03
N TYR A 145 9.26 -6.04 -7.74
CA TYR A 145 10.47 -6.64 -8.29
C TYR A 145 10.94 -7.89 -7.55
N PHE A 146 10.54 -8.10 -6.29
CA PHE A 146 10.94 -9.28 -5.52
C PHE A 146 10.72 -10.59 -6.31
N PRO A 147 11.65 -11.56 -6.32
CA PRO A 147 11.61 -12.69 -7.24
C PRO A 147 10.62 -13.78 -6.78
N TRP A 148 9.32 -13.46 -6.77
CA TRP A 148 8.25 -14.35 -6.33
C TRP A 148 8.19 -15.69 -7.08
N HIS A 149 8.66 -15.75 -8.32
CA HIS A 149 8.80 -16.99 -9.09
C HIS A 149 9.66 -18.07 -8.40
N VAL A 150 10.48 -17.73 -7.41
CA VAL A 150 11.14 -18.74 -6.55
C VAL A 150 10.11 -19.66 -5.87
N GLY A 151 8.90 -19.16 -5.59
CA GLY A 151 7.78 -19.93 -5.04
C GLY A 151 7.32 -21.11 -5.91
N GLU A 152 7.75 -21.19 -7.17
CA GLU A 152 7.47 -22.36 -8.03
C GLU A 152 8.12 -23.64 -7.53
N HIS A 153 9.19 -23.52 -6.77
CA HIS A 153 9.87 -24.64 -6.12
C HIS A 153 9.24 -25.04 -4.78
N TYR A 154 8.21 -24.31 -4.32
CA TYR A 154 7.58 -24.48 -3.00
C TYR A 154 6.06 -24.59 -3.14
N ARG A 155 5.59 -25.55 -3.94
CA ARG A 155 4.15 -25.81 -4.14
C ARG A 155 3.59 -26.71 -3.05
N TYR A 156 2.36 -26.43 -2.62
CA TYR A 156 1.58 -27.36 -1.80
C TYR A 156 1.29 -28.65 -2.58
N ASP A 157 1.12 -29.76 -1.86
CA ASP A 157 0.68 -31.01 -2.45
C ASP A 157 -0.73 -30.87 -3.04
N ALA A 158 -0.90 -31.32 -4.29
CA ALA A 158 -2.17 -31.19 -5.00
C ALA A 158 -3.27 -32.07 -4.40
N GLY A 159 -2.91 -33.23 -3.85
CA GLY A 159 -3.83 -34.12 -3.15
C GLY A 159 -4.33 -33.50 -1.85
N GLU A 160 -3.44 -32.90 -1.07
CA GLU A 160 -3.82 -32.16 0.14
C GLU A 160 -4.71 -30.95 -0.15
N LEU A 161 -4.45 -30.22 -1.23
CA LEU A 161 -5.30 -29.10 -1.66
C LEU A 161 -6.72 -29.56 -2.01
N ALA A 162 -6.86 -30.69 -2.72
CA ALA A 162 -8.15 -31.25 -3.10
C ALA A 162 -8.98 -31.75 -1.90
N LEU A 163 -8.33 -32.04 -0.76
CA LEU A 163 -8.99 -32.47 0.48
C LEU A 163 -9.42 -31.30 1.37
N ARG A 164 -9.04 -30.05 1.06
CA ARG A 164 -9.48 -28.89 1.84
C ARG A 164 -10.97 -28.66 1.64
N GLU A 165 -11.70 -28.49 2.74
CA GLU A 165 -13.12 -28.15 2.69
C GLU A 165 -13.32 -26.86 1.89
N GLU A 166 -14.32 -26.86 1.01
CA GLU A 166 -14.76 -25.64 0.34
C GLU A 166 -15.21 -24.63 1.40
N TYR A 167 -14.61 -23.45 1.35
CA TYR A 167 -14.97 -22.36 2.24
C TYR A 167 -16.38 -21.86 1.91
N SER A 168 -17.26 -21.84 2.91
CA SER A 168 -18.58 -21.22 2.79
C SER A 168 -18.50 -19.78 3.30
N PRO A 169 -18.68 -18.76 2.43
CA PRO A 169 -18.58 -17.37 2.83
C PRO A 169 -19.68 -17.00 3.82
N ALA A 170 -19.32 -16.18 4.81
CA ALA A 170 -20.31 -15.57 5.70
C ALA A 170 -21.13 -14.51 4.94
N PRO A 171 -22.30 -14.11 5.48
CA PRO A 171 -23.10 -13.05 4.87
C PRO A 171 -22.28 -11.78 4.67
N VAL A 172 -22.25 -11.30 3.42
CA VAL A 172 -21.56 -10.06 3.04
C VAL A 172 -22.15 -8.88 3.81
N ALA A 173 -21.33 -7.89 4.16
CA ALA A 173 -21.80 -6.65 4.76
C ALA A 173 -22.93 -6.06 3.89
N ALA A 174 -24.15 -5.99 4.45
CA ALA A 174 -25.32 -5.59 3.69
C ALA A 174 -25.19 -4.15 3.21
N GLU A 175 -25.27 -3.95 1.90
CA GLU A 175 -25.41 -2.62 1.32
C GLU A 175 -26.74 -2.04 1.77
N ARG A 176 -26.73 -0.85 2.37
CA ARG A 176 -27.96 -0.18 2.78
C ARG A 176 -28.60 0.45 1.54
N ASN A 177 -29.89 0.19 1.33
CA ASN A 177 -30.69 0.88 0.30
C ASN A 177 -30.59 2.40 0.50
N GLY A 178 -30.22 3.13 -0.56
CA GLY A 178 -30.07 4.60 -0.53
C GLY A 178 -28.65 5.10 -0.20
N SER A 179 -27.63 4.23 -0.31
CA SER A 179 -26.22 4.56 -0.13
C SER A 179 -25.76 5.71 -1.04
N ARG A 180 -24.96 6.64 -0.49
CA ARG A 180 -24.31 7.68 -1.28
C ARG A 180 -23.17 7.05 -2.08
N ARG A 181 -23.43 6.75 -3.35
CA ARG A 181 -22.45 6.20 -4.30
C ARG A 181 -21.71 7.33 -5.01
N VAL A 182 -20.38 7.23 -5.06
CA VAL A 182 -19.55 8.11 -5.89
C VAL A 182 -18.93 7.27 -7.01
N PRO A 183 -19.27 7.53 -8.28
CA PRO A 183 -18.77 6.73 -9.39
C PRO A 183 -17.30 7.08 -9.67
N ILE A 184 -16.51 6.05 -9.92
CA ILE A 184 -15.10 6.12 -10.29
C ILE A 184 -14.82 5.16 -11.45
N ARG A 185 -13.69 5.35 -12.11
CA ARG A 185 -13.21 4.47 -13.17
C ARG A 185 -11.79 4.02 -12.87
N LEU A 186 -11.54 2.72 -13.06
CA LEU A 186 -10.23 2.10 -12.97
C LEU A 186 -9.80 1.71 -14.40
N ARG A 187 -8.60 2.11 -14.82
CA ARG A 187 -8.02 1.77 -16.13
C ARG A 187 -6.65 1.13 -15.97
N TRP A 188 -6.39 0.04 -16.69
CA TRP A 188 -5.07 -0.61 -16.75
C TRP A 188 -4.45 -0.38 -18.12
N GLU A 189 -3.64 0.67 -18.24
CA GLU A 189 -3.19 1.23 -19.52
C GLU A 189 -2.49 0.21 -20.45
N PRO A 190 -1.54 -0.63 -20.01
CA PRO A 190 -0.91 -1.60 -20.91
C PRO A 190 -1.86 -2.69 -21.40
N LEU A 191 -2.98 -2.91 -20.70
CA LEU A 191 -3.96 -3.94 -21.03
C LEU A 191 -5.12 -3.39 -21.88
N GLY A 192 -5.32 -2.07 -21.92
CA GLY A 192 -6.48 -1.45 -22.56
C GLY A 192 -7.83 -1.83 -21.92
N LEU A 193 -7.81 -2.28 -20.67
CA LEU A 193 -8.99 -2.69 -19.91
C LEU A 193 -9.42 -1.57 -18.95
N GLU A 194 -10.73 -1.35 -18.85
CA GLU A 194 -11.30 -0.44 -17.86
C GLU A 194 -12.57 -1.01 -17.23
N VAL A 195 -12.80 -0.63 -15.97
CA VAL A 195 -14.04 -0.92 -15.23
C VAL A 195 -14.55 0.35 -14.56
N ASP A 196 -15.86 0.38 -14.33
CA ASP A 196 -16.52 1.43 -13.57
C ASP A 196 -16.76 0.83 -12.19
N ALA A 197 -16.66 1.64 -11.15
CA ALA A 197 -16.92 1.22 -9.78
C ALA A 197 -17.60 2.35 -9.01
N GLU A 198 -18.15 2.00 -7.86
CA GLU A 198 -18.83 2.93 -6.97
C GLU A 198 -18.21 2.88 -5.57
N LEU A 199 -17.83 4.03 -5.05
CA LEU A 199 -17.41 4.17 -3.66
C LEU A 199 -18.64 4.14 -2.74
N ALA A 200 -18.56 3.36 -1.67
CA ALA A 200 -19.61 3.20 -0.67
C ALA A 200 -19.44 4.23 0.46
N CYS A 201 -19.65 5.52 0.13
CA CYS A 201 -19.38 6.62 1.06
C CYS A 201 -20.27 6.62 2.31
N ASP A 202 -21.36 5.86 2.33
CA ASP A 202 -22.21 5.66 3.49
C ASP A 202 -21.63 4.66 4.52
N LEU A 203 -20.71 3.78 4.11
CA LEU A 203 -20.12 2.76 4.98
C LEU A 203 -18.90 3.30 5.74
N ASN A 204 -18.01 4.00 5.03
CA ASN A 204 -16.79 4.59 5.60
C ASN A 204 -16.59 6.00 5.01
N GLU A 205 -17.39 6.97 5.46
CA GLU A 205 -17.50 8.31 4.87
C GLU A 205 -16.17 9.06 4.83
N GLN A 206 -15.46 9.14 5.96
CA GLN A 206 -14.20 9.88 6.04
C GLN A 206 -13.13 9.24 5.16
N LEU A 207 -13.01 7.91 5.18
CA LEU A 207 -12.10 7.17 4.32
C LEU A 207 -12.39 7.42 2.83
N CYS A 208 -13.66 7.36 2.42
CA CYS A 208 -14.04 7.67 1.05
C CYS A 208 -13.73 9.13 0.70
N GLY A 209 -13.94 10.06 1.63
CA GLY A 209 -13.56 11.46 1.47
C GLY A 209 -12.07 11.63 1.24
N ASP A 210 -11.22 10.97 2.03
CA ASP A 210 -9.76 10.98 1.86
C ASP A 210 -9.36 10.41 0.49
N PHE A 211 -9.95 9.27 0.12
CA PHE A 211 -9.71 8.64 -1.18
C PHE A 211 -10.11 9.56 -2.34
N ILE A 212 -11.30 10.16 -2.29
CA ILE A 212 -11.79 11.08 -3.33
C ILE A 212 -10.87 12.31 -3.48
N ARG A 213 -10.33 12.85 -2.38
CA ARG A 213 -9.39 13.98 -2.44
C ARG A 213 -8.06 13.61 -3.09
N SER A 214 -7.69 12.34 -3.11
CA SER A 214 -6.50 11.85 -3.80
C SER A 214 -6.70 11.62 -5.31
N LEU A 215 -7.94 11.62 -5.80
CA LEU A 215 -8.24 11.41 -7.22
C LEU A 215 -8.00 12.70 -8.04
N PRO A 216 -7.55 12.58 -9.30
CA PRO A 216 -7.15 11.35 -9.96
C PRO A 216 -5.72 10.93 -9.58
N PHE A 217 -5.43 9.63 -9.68
CA PHE A 217 -4.05 9.15 -9.54
C PHE A 217 -3.75 7.96 -10.45
N THR A 218 -2.47 7.78 -10.76
CA THR A 218 -1.92 6.61 -11.44
C THR A 218 -0.80 6.02 -10.60
N VAL A 219 -0.84 4.71 -10.37
CA VAL A 219 0.14 3.98 -9.54
C VAL A 219 0.39 2.58 -10.09
N LEU A 220 1.54 1.98 -9.71
CA LEU A 220 1.86 0.61 -10.06
C LEU A 220 0.83 -0.36 -9.45
N GLN A 221 0.31 -1.26 -10.27
CA GLN A 221 -0.61 -2.32 -9.88
C GLN A 221 0.18 -3.60 -9.60
N ASP A 222 -0.04 -4.17 -8.42
CA ASP A 222 0.55 -5.46 -8.04
C ASP A 222 -0.53 -6.48 -7.67
N HIS A 223 -0.08 -7.74 -7.57
CA HIS A 223 -0.90 -8.86 -7.15
C HIS A 223 -0.59 -9.28 -5.71
N ALA A 224 -1.61 -9.73 -4.98
CA ALA A 224 -1.43 -10.37 -3.68
C ALA A 224 -0.72 -11.72 -3.83
N MET A 225 0.45 -11.89 -3.22
CA MET A 225 1.23 -13.14 -3.30
C MET A 225 0.81 -14.21 -2.28
N VAL A 226 -0.18 -13.90 -1.43
CA VAL A 226 -0.61 -14.76 -0.32
C VAL A 226 -2.13 -14.94 -0.32
N SER A 227 -2.88 -13.84 -0.40
CA SER A 227 -4.32 -13.82 -0.10
C SER A 227 -5.21 -14.57 -1.11
N GLY A 228 -4.72 -14.83 -2.33
CA GLY A 228 -5.51 -15.43 -3.42
C GLY A 228 -5.80 -14.42 -4.53
N GLU A 229 -6.99 -14.50 -5.12
CA GLU A 229 -7.40 -13.72 -6.30
C GLU A 229 -7.76 -12.27 -5.94
N SER A 230 -6.71 -11.51 -5.60
CA SER A 230 -6.78 -10.12 -5.18
C SER A 230 -5.60 -9.32 -5.72
N MET A 231 -5.89 -8.13 -6.24
CA MET A 231 -4.91 -7.18 -6.73
C MET A 231 -4.89 -5.94 -5.82
N TYR A 232 -3.73 -5.32 -5.63
CA TYR A 232 -3.63 -4.08 -4.88
C TYR A 232 -2.63 -3.10 -5.47
N ALA A 233 -2.86 -1.82 -5.18
CA ALA A 233 -1.97 -0.74 -5.55
C ALA A 233 -1.84 0.23 -4.37
N TRP A 234 -0.61 0.67 -4.08
CA TRP A 234 -0.35 1.65 -3.03
C TRP A 234 -0.84 3.02 -3.48
N ALA A 235 -1.96 3.46 -2.90
CA ALA A 235 -2.59 4.73 -3.22
C ALA A 235 -1.69 5.88 -2.73
N PRO A 236 -1.70 7.04 -3.40
CA PRO A 236 -0.85 8.18 -3.03
C PRO A 236 -1.49 8.98 -1.88
N LEU A 237 -1.89 8.30 -0.81
CA LEU A 237 -2.42 8.91 0.40
C LEU A 237 -2.09 8.06 1.63
N VAL A 238 -2.12 8.70 2.80
CA VAL A 238 -2.15 8.01 4.09
C VAL A 238 -3.42 8.46 4.79
N SER A 239 -4.35 7.53 5.01
CA SER A 239 -5.60 7.82 5.70
C SER A 239 -5.60 7.13 7.06
N VAL A 240 -5.86 7.89 8.11
CA VAL A 240 -6.13 7.38 9.46
C VAL A 240 -7.62 7.44 9.83
N ALA A 241 -8.48 7.67 8.83
CA ALA A 241 -9.92 7.79 9.02
C ALA A 241 -10.50 6.55 9.75
N PRO A 242 -11.51 6.73 10.63
CA PRO A 242 -12.22 5.61 11.22
C PRO A 242 -12.88 4.71 10.17
N THR A 243 -12.81 3.40 10.39
CA THR A 243 -13.38 2.38 9.49
C THR A 243 -14.39 1.50 10.22
N PRO A 244 -15.58 2.02 10.59
CA PRO A 244 -16.58 1.28 11.34
C PRO A 244 -17.16 0.07 10.59
N VAL A 245 -17.06 0.06 9.25
CA VAL A 245 -17.53 -1.05 8.42
C VAL A 245 -16.35 -1.76 7.78
N THR A 246 -16.10 -2.98 8.24
CA THR A 246 -15.11 -3.91 7.70
C THR A 246 -15.76 -5.23 7.34
N GLU A 247 -15.19 -5.96 6.40
CA GLU A 247 -15.58 -7.33 6.06
C GLU A 247 -14.35 -8.24 6.04
N ARG A 248 -14.52 -9.54 6.30
CA ARG A 248 -13.40 -10.49 6.13
C ARG A 248 -13.08 -10.62 4.65
N ILE A 249 -11.79 -10.66 4.33
CA ILE A 249 -11.31 -10.70 2.94
C ILE A 249 -11.85 -11.92 2.19
N CYS A 250 -11.80 -13.09 2.82
CA CYS A 250 -12.35 -14.35 2.29
C CYS A 250 -13.87 -14.34 2.05
N ASP A 251 -14.63 -13.43 2.68
CA ASP A 251 -16.09 -13.30 2.48
C ASP A 251 -16.46 -12.29 1.39
N ALA A 252 -15.51 -11.45 0.97
CA ALA A 252 -15.79 -10.39 0.01
C ALA A 252 -16.12 -10.95 -1.39
N PRO A 253 -17.14 -10.42 -2.08
CA PRO A 253 -17.46 -10.87 -3.42
C PRO A 253 -16.43 -10.39 -4.47
N PRO A 254 -16.34 -11.05 -5.63
CA PRO A 254 -15.67 -10.47 -6.79
C PRO A 254 -16.18 -9.07 -7.11
N GLY A 255 -15.28 -8.19 -7.53
CA GLY A 255 -15.55 -6.77 -7.74
C GLY A 255 -15.45 -5.91 -6.48
N ARG A 256 -15.33 -6.50 -5.27
CA ARG A 256 -15.22 -5.70 -4.06
C ARG A 256 -13.99 -4.80 -4.08
N LEU A 257 -14.20 -3.52 -3.75
CA LEU A 257 -13.13 -2.57 -3.45
C LEU A 257 -12.91 -2.48 -1.94
N ARG A 258 -11.67 -2.66 -1.51
CA ARG A 258 -11.24 -2.51 -0.11
C ARG A 258 -10.12 -1.49 -0.03
N PHE A 259 -9.96 -0.86 1.12
CA PHE A 259 -8.80 -0.01 1.38
C PHE A 259 -8.03 -0.51 2.59
N SER A 260 -6.78 -0.91 2.40
CA SER A 260 -5.94 -1.34 3.52
C SER A 260 -5.08 -0.18 4.02
N GLN A 261 -5.52 0.51 5.06
CA GLN A 261 -4.69 1.53 5.73
C GLN A 261 -3.47 0.88 6.39
N ALA A 262 -3.69 -0.22 7.12
CA ALA A 262 -2.69 -0.87 7.97
C ALA A 262 -1.58 -1.63 7.23
N THR A 263 -1.76 -1.98 5.95
CA THR A 263 -0.76 -2.73 5.17
C THR A 263 -0.16 -1.94 4.01
N GLY A 264 -0.18 -0.61 4.11
CA GLY A 264 0.49 0.30 3.17
C GLY A 264 -0.44 1.23 2.39
N ASN A 265 -1.62 1.59 2.92
CA ASN A 265 -2.60 2.48 2.28
C ASN A 265 -2.93 2.08 0.84
N LYS A 266 -3.43 0.85 0.69
CA LYS A 266 -3.66 0.21 -0.61
C LYS A 266 -5.11 0.29 -1.05
N LEU A 267 -5.34 0.68 -2.30
CA LEU A 267 -6.55 0.30 -3.03
C LEU A 267 -6.46 -1.18 -3.37
N ILE A 268 -7.50 -1.95 -3.09
CA ILE A 268 -7.55 -3.39 -3.34
C ILE A 268 -8.79 -3.71 -4.17
N VAL A 269 -8.62 -4.49 -5.23
CA VAL A 269 -9.69 -5.04 -6.07
C VAL A 269 -9.67 -6.56 -5.94
N GLN A 270 -10.77 -7.14 -5.44
CA GLN A 270 -10.95 -8.58 -5.39
C GLN A 270 -11.55 -9.06 -6.71
N TYR A 271 -10.96 -10.06 -7.36
CA TYR A 271 -11.46 -10.58 -8.62
C TYR A 271 -11.95 -12.04 -8.54
N GLY A 272 -11.72 -12.70 -7.39
CA GLY A 272 -12.22 -14.04 -7.12
C GLY A 272 -11.95 -14.51 -5.69
N PRO A 273 -11.84 -15.83 -5.46
CA PRO A 273 -11.68 -16.40 -4.13
C PRO A 273 -10.38 -16.00 -3.42
N THR A 274 -10.48 -15.78 -2.11
CA THR A 274 -9.34 -15.47 -1.24
C THR A 274 -9.40 -16.30 0.04
N THR A 275 -8.25 -16.53 0.68
CA THR A 275 -8.12 -17.37 1.89
C THR A 275 -7.83 -16.55 3.16
N GLU A 276 -7.52 -15.26 3.00
CA GLU A 276 -7.14 -14.39 4.11
C GLU A 276 -8.35 -14.05 4.99
N THR A 277 -8.21 -14.28 6.30
CA THR A 277 -9.31 -14.12 7.27
C THR A 277 -9.32 -12.76 7.96
N LEU A 278 -8.33 -11.90 7.67
CA LEU A 278 -8.30 -10.53 8.17
C LEU A 278 -9.54 -9.77 7.71
N SER A 279 -9.99 -8.84 8.56
CA SER A 279 -11.03 -7.89 8.19
C SER A 279 -10.41 -6.65 7.58
N ALA A 280 -11.00 -6.16 6.49
CA ALA A 280 -10.54 -4.98 5.77
C ALA A 280 -11.68 -3.96 5.60
N PRO A 281 -11.38 -2.66 5.65
CA PRO A 281 -12.35 -1.60 5.37
C PRO A 281 -12.98 -1.72 3.97
N VAL A 282 -14.30 -1.66 3.93
CA VAL A 282 -15.06 -1.63 2.66
C VAL A 282 -14.91 -0.24 2.03
N LEU A 283 -14.45 -0.18 0.79
CA LEU A 283 -14.32 1.09 0.05
C LEU A 283 -15.46 1.25 -0.97
N GLY A 284 -15.91 0.16 -1.60
CA GLY A 284 -16.87 0.22 -2.70
C GLY A 284 -16.99 -1.11 -3.46
N GLN A 285 -17.48 -1.05 -4.69
CA GLN A 285 -17.58 -2.22 -5.56
C GLN A 285 -17.53 -1.84 -7.05
N VAL A 286 -16.92 -2.68 -7.87
CA VAL A 286 -17.00 -2.64 -9.33
C VAL A 286 -18.43 -2.94 -9.75
N VAL A 287 -18.98 -2.16 -10.69
CA VAL A 287 -20.35 -2.38 -11.16
C VAL A 287 -20.51 -3.76 -11.79
N ASP A 288 -21.63 -4.44 -11.56
CA ASP A 288 -21.86 -5.84 -11.94
C ASP A 288 -21.50 -6.14 -13.41
N LYS A 289 -21.87 -5.23 -14.33
CA LYS A 289 -21.61 -5.36 -15.78
C LYS A 289 -20.12 -5.41 -16.17
N HIS A 290 -19.20 -5.09 -15.26
CA HIS A 290 -17.76 -5.02 -15.50
C HIS A 290 -16.95 -6.01 -14.65
N VAL A 291 -17.59 -6.75 -13.73
CA VAL A 291 -16.90 -7.70 -12.83
C VAL A 291 -16.27 -8.86 -13.62
N ASP A 292 -16.89 -9.27 -14.72
CA ASP A 292 -16.42 -10.32 -15.63
C ASP A 292 -15.08 -10.02 -16.32
N ARG A 293 -14.67 -8.74 -16.36
CA ARG A 293 -13.37 -8.31 -16.91
C ARG A 293 -12.21 -8.51 -15.94
N LEU A 294 -12.48 -8.59 -14.63
CA LEU A 294 -11.45 -8.59 -13.59
C LEU A 294 -10.53 -9.83 -13.62
N PRO A 295 -10.98 -11.06 -13.95
CA PRO A 295 -10.08 -12.21 -14.03
C PRO A 295 -8.97 -12.06 -15.07
N GLU A 296 -9.22 -11.39 -16.19
CA GLU A 296 -8.21 -11.12 -17.22
C GLU A 296 -7.13 -10.17 -16.67
N VAL A 297 -7.55 -9.08 -16.02
CA VAL A 297 -6.65 -8.14 -15.34
C VAL A 297 -5.86 -8.85 -14.24
N GLY A 298 -6.56 -9.62 -13.38
CA GLY A 298 -5.98 -10.37 -12.28
C GLY A 298 -4.84 -11.28 -12.72
N LYS A 299 -5.06 -12.05 -13.78
CA LYS A 299 -4.05 -12.94 -14.35
C LYS A 299 -2.85 -12.19 -14.92
N ALA A 300 -3.07 -11.09 -15.65
CA ALA A 300 -2.00 -10.28 -16.20
C ALA A 300 -1.14 -9.63 -15.09
N VAL A 301 -1.79 -9.09 -14.06
CA VAL A 301 -1.13 -8.50 -12.89
C VAL A 301 -0.39 -9.56 -12.07
N TRP A 302 -0.95 -10.77 -11.95
CA TRP A 302 -0.25 -11.89 -11.32
C TRP A 302 1.04 -12.24 -12.07
N GLU A 303 0.99 -12.43 -13.39
CA GLU A 303 2.18 -12.78 -14.20
C GLU A 303 3.24 -11.67 -14.13
N SER A 304 2.80 -10.42 -14.25
CA SER A 304 3.61 -9.21 -14.07
C SER A 304 4.34 -9.22 -12.73
N THR A 305 3.60 -9.33 -11.62
CA THR A 305 4.18 -9.30 -10.28
C THR A 305 5.01 -10.56 -10.01
N PHE A 306 4.58 -11.73 -10.46
CA PHE A 306 5.19 -13.01 -10.09
C PHE A 306 6.50 -13.25 -10.85
N ARG A 307 6.50 -12.97 -12.16
CA ARG A 307 7.58 -13.38 -13.07
C ARG A 307 8.05 -12.30 -14.02
N SER A 308 7.18 -11.76 -14.89
CA SER A 308 7.62 -10.98 -16.05
C SER A 308 8.20 -9.62 -15.67
N LYS A 309 7.74 -9.05 -14.54
CA LYS A 309 8.10 -7.72 -14.04
C LYS A 309 7.75 -6.59 -15.00
N GLU A 310 6.83 -6.84 -15.94
CA GLU A 310 6.27 -5.81 -16.80
C GLU A 310 5.38 -4.89 -15.97
N LEU A 311 5.57 -3.58 -16.09
CA LEU A 311 4.84 -2.62 -15.27
C LEU A 311 3.40 -2.45 -15.77
N ILE A 312 2.44 -2.80 -14.93
CA ILE A 312 1.02 -2.54 -15.17
C ILE A 312 0.60 -1.35 -14.30
N TRP A 313 0.16 -0.28 -14.94
CA TRP A 313 -0.27 0.95 -14.25
C TRP A 313 -1.78 0.98 -14.14
N ILE A 314 -2.30 1.23 -12.93
CA ILE A 314 -3.71 1.52 -12.71
C ILE A 314 -3.90 3.03 -12.56
N SER A 315 -4.77 3.60 -13.40
CA SER A 315 -5.29 4.97 -13.25
C SER A 315 -6.69 4.91 -12.64
N VAL A 316 -6.93 5.76 -11.65
CA VAL A 316 -8.22 5.88 -10.96
C VAL A 316 -8.73 7.30 -11.08
N ASP A 317 -9.89 7.45 -11.69
CA ASP A 317 -10.54 8.73 -11.97
C ASP A 317 -11.92 8.79 -11.33
N ARG A 318 -12.37 9.99 -10.99
CA ARG A 318 -13.79 10.23 -10.67
C ARG A 318 -14.58 10.39 -11.97
N LEU A 319 -15.78 9.80 -12.03
CA LEU A 319 -16.70 9.92 -13.18
C LEU A 319 -17.65 11.11 -13.07
#